data_AF-A0AAD9GED2-F1
#
_entry.id   AF-A0AAD9GED2-F1
#
_cell.length_a   1.000
_cell.length_b   1.000
_cell.length_c   1.000
_cell.angle_alpha   90.00
_cell.angle_beta   90.00
_cell.angle_gamma   90.00
#
_symmetry.space_group_name_H-M   'P 1'
#
loop_
_entity.id
_entity.type
_entity.pdbx_description
1 polymer ?
#
loop_
_entity_poly.entity_id
_entity_poly.type
_entity_poly.pdbx_seq_one_letter_code
_entity_poly.pdbx_strand_id
1 'polypeptide(L)'
;MEDLPPSGIPAALKEYLFTQLEKAHAFVVQQEVSYREQVASFTHLLSLVPGIVVMNFVEQAKQQMQRSITAVGSAFEDQYQSYTQLKSQHTLELRPNLCSLNNAQLLRELEEREHVRSESTRLALLNLRIQFLTGQIQLSLAFEARLVKLYQCLMQLLDSSVLSLDDLKPFAGEELPKAKRKSLKRLRKVARVNERGDPKEVKRTAVEQQKLTQNGETCRFPLRSWPGIPSFGVNLLWEEVKADILAKDSAGLSLDSTSSTVKADSSVQDLACIPLVSSDGSCVTLLTPAHRALVRARDLAYGDYVKFCGEATHCFLESLHERLEDEVKWTLSWEKGIDSMRMQQQQGTPGQDLT
;
A
#
# COMPACT_ATOMS: atom_id res chain seq x y z
N MET A 1 65.58 5.46 61.12
CA MET A 1 64.51 4.49 60.84
C MET A 1 63.23 5.27 60.99
N GLU A 2 62.55 5.50 59.87
CA GLU A 2 61.30 6.26 59.82
C GLU A 2 60.19 5.31 60.29
N ASP A 3 59.64 5.57 61.48
CA ASP A 3 58.63 4.72 62.10
C ASP A 3 57.38 4.65 61.20
N LEU A 4 57.11 3.46 60.65
CA LEU A 4 55.85 3.20 59.96
C LEU A 4 54.70 3.31 60.98
N PRO A 5 53.60 4.00 60.63
CA PRO A 5 52.44 4.11 61.52
C PRO A 5 51.85 2.71 61.81
N PRO A 6 51.09 2.54 62.91
CA PRO A 6 50.60 1.23 63.39
C PRO A 6 49.74 0.45 62.38
N SER A 7 49.26 1.09 61.31
CA SER A 7 48.55 0.45 60.20
C SER A 7 49.45 -0.09 59.08
N GLY A 8 50.77 0.10 59.14
CA GLY A 8 51.73 -0.34 58.12
C GLY A 8 51.66 0.41 56.78
N ILE A 9 50.77 1.40 56.65
CA ILE A 9 50.53 2.18 55.42
C ILE A 9 50.73 3.67 55.73
N PRO A 10 51.59 4.39 54.97
CA PRO A 10 51.76 5.83 55.12
C PRO A 10 50.43 6.59 54.97
N ALA A 11 50.19 7.61 55.79
CA ALA A 11 48.94 8.38 55.80
C ALA A 11 48.59 8.98 54.42
N ALA A 12 49.59 9.50 53.70
CA ALA A 12 49.43 10.02 52.35
C ALA A 12 48.98 8.95 51.34
N LEU A 13 49.48 7.72 51.45
CA LEU A 13 49.06 6.62 50.59
C LEU A 13 47.62 6.18 50.92
N LYS A 14 47.25 6.20 52.20
CA LYS A 14 45.89 5.89 52.64
C LYS A 14 44.87 6.92 52.12
N GLU A 15 45.20 8.22 52.20
CA GLU A 15 44.38 9.30 51.66
C GLU A 15 44.26 9.24 50.13
N TYR A 16 45.38 8.95 49.44
CA TYR A 16 45.38 8.74 47.99
C TYR A 16 44.49 7.56 47.59
N LEU A 17 44.63 6.40 48.23
CA LEU A 17 43.82 5.21 47.93
C LEU A 17 42.33 5.45 48.22
N PHE A 18 42.01 6.17 49.31
CA PHE A 18 40.64 6.58 49.61
C PHE A 18 40.07 7.48 48.51
N THR A 19 40.83 8.48 48.07
CA THR A 19 40.44 9.38 46.98
C THR A 19 40.24 8.61 45.65
N GLN A 20 41.10 7.63 45.36
CA GLN A 20 40.93 6.79 44.16
C GLN A 20 39.69 5.90 44.24
N LEU A 21 39.37 5.37 45.43
CA LEU A 21 38.18 4.57 45.65
C LEU A 21 36.91 5.41 45.48
N GLU A 22 36.88 6.64 46.02
CA GLU A 22 35.78 7.58 45.82
C GLU A 22 35.59 7.92 44.34
N LYS A 23 36.67 8.22 43.61
CA LYS A 23 36.62 8.48 42.16
C LYS A 23 36.12 7.28 41.37
N ALA A 24 36.61 6.08 41.70
CA ALA A 24 36.16 4.84 41.05
C ALA A 24 34.67 4.59 41.30
N HIS A 25 34.20 4.80 42.54
CA HIS A 25 32.79 4.67 42.88
C HIS A 25 31.93 5.70 42.13
N ALA A 26 32.33 6.97 42.12
CA ALA A 26 31.64 8.02 41.39
C ALA A 26 31.57 7.73 39.88
N PHE A 27 32.66 7.22 39.30
CA PHE A 27 32.70 6.79 37.90
C PHE A 27 31.73 5.64 37.63
N VAL A 28 31.71 4.60 38.46
CA VAL A 28 30.79 3.46 38.32
C VAL A 28 29.35 3.94 38.36
N VAL A 29 28.97 4.74 39.36
CA VAL A 29 27.60 5.29 39.47
C VAL A 29 27.23 6.11 38.23
N GLN A 30 28.15 6.91 37.69
CA GLN A 30 27.90 7.67 36.46
C GLN A 30 27.68 6.76 35.24
N GLN A 31 28.47 5.70 35.08
CA GLN A 31 28.31 4.74 33.99
C GLN A 31 26.99 3.97 34.10
N GLU A 32 26.61 3.60 35.32
CA GLU A 32 25.33 2.94 35.61
C GLU A 32 24.13 3.82 35.21
N VAL A 33 24.16 5.11 35.55
CA VAL A 33 23.14 6.08 35.11
C VAL A 33 23.11 6.20 33.59
N SER A 34 24.27 6.36 32.94
CA SER A 34 24.32 6.50 31.48
C SER A 34 23.80 5.25 30.77
N TYR A 35 24.15 4.06 31.25
CA TYR A 35 23.67 2.80 30.68
C TYR A 35 22.15 2.66 30.81
N ARG A 36 21.59 3.07 31.96
CA ARG A 36 20.14 3.11 32.17
C ARG A 36 19.43 4.01 31.16
N GLU A 37 19.98 5.20 30.91
CA GLU A 37 19.45 6.13 29.91
C GLU A 37 19.50 5.55 28.49
N GLN A 38 20.59 4.84 28.15
CA GLN A 38 20.73 4.15 26.88
C GLN A 38 19.67 3.04 26.71
N VAL A 39 19.45 2.21 27.74
CA VAL A 39 18.43 1.15 27.71
C VAL A 39 17.02 1.73 27.61
N ALA A 40 16.72 2.81 28.34
CA ALA A 40 15.44 3.53 28.23
C ALA A 40 15.22 4.08 26.82
N SER A 41 16.24 4.72 26.25
CA SER A 41 16.21 5.29 24.90
C SER A 41 16.04 4.20 23.84
N PHE A 42 16.79 3.10 23.96
CA PHE A 42 16.67 1.96 23.05
C PHE A 42 15.27 1.34 23.10
N THR A 43 14.72 1.13 24.30
CA THR A 43 13.34 0.62 24.48
C THR A 43 12.32 1.53 23.80
N HIS A 44 12.50 2.85 23.92
CA HIS A 44 11.64 3.82 23.26
C HIS A 44 11.76 3.75 21.73
N LEU A 45 12.98 3.69 21.19
CA LEU A 45 13.25 3.59 19.75
C LEU A 45 12.66 2.32 19.15
N LEU A 46 12.75 1.18 19.82
CA LEU A 46 12.14 -0.08 19.38
C LEU A 46 10.62 0.04 19.19
N SER A 47 9.95 0.94 19.94
CA SER A 47 8.52 1.17 19.80
C SER A 47 8.14 2.14 18.67
N LEU A 48 9.09 2.92 18.15
CA LEU A 48 8.86 3.95 17.15
C LEU A 48 9.40 3.57 15.77
N VAL A 49 10.67 3.18 15.71
CA VAL A 49 11.42 3.00 14.46
C VAL A 49 10.76 1.98 13.52
N PRO A 50 10.34 0.77 13.96
CA PRO A 50 9.69 -0.18 13.07
C PRO A 50 8.43 0.39 12.41
N GLY A 51 7.65 1.18 13.15
CA GLY A 51 6.47 1.86 12.62
C GLY A 51 6.83 2.86 11.53
N ILE A 52 7.86 3.68 11.77
CA ILE A 52 8.36 4.65 10.77
C ILE A 52 8.86 3.94 9.50
N VAL A 53 9.57 2.83 9.65
CA VAL A 53 10.05 2.01 8.51
C VAL A 53 8.87 1.53 7.65
N VAL A 54 7.80 1.03 8.28
CA VAL A 54 6.59 0.60 7.57
C VAL A 54 5.91 1.77 6.87
N MET A 55 5.75 2.92 7.54
CA MET A 55 5.14 4.11 6.93
C MET A 55 5.94 4.60 5.71
N ASN A 56 7.26 4.67 5.81
CA ASN A 56 8.13 5.07 4.69
C ASN A 56 8.03 4.07 3.53
N PHE A 57 8.04 2.77 3.84
CA PHE A 57 7.86 1.73 2.82
C PHE A 57 6.53 1.89 2.05
N VAL A 58 5.43 2.17 2.77
CA VAL A 58 4.13 2.43 2.14
C VAL A 58 4.15 3.70 1.30
N GLU A 59 4.75 4.78 1.78
CA GLU A 59 4.85 6.04 1.06
C GLU A 59 5.64 5.86 -0.26
N GLN A 60 6.73 5.10 -0.25
CA GLN A 60 7.46 4.76 -1.46
C GLN A 60 6.61 3.95 -2.45
N ALA A 61 5.77 3.03 -1.95
CA ALA A 61 4.86 2.27 -2.79
C ALA A 61 3.77 3.16 -3.42
N LYS A 62 3.22 4.12 -2.68
CA LYS A 62 2.29 5.13 -3.20
C LYS A 62 2.94 5.96 -4.32
N GLN A 63 4.16 6.42 -4.10
CA GLN A 63 4.92 7.16 -5.12
C GLN A 63 5.23 6.32 -6.36
N GLN A 64 5.57 5.04 -6.18
CA GLN A 64 5.77 4.11 -7.29
C GLN A 64 4.49 3.96 -8.11
N MET A 65 3.34 3.82 -7.46
CA MET A 65 2.04 3.75 -8.11
C MET A 65 1.74 5.01 -8.90
N GLN A 66 1.89 6.18 -8.27
CA GLN A 66 1.64 7.48 -8.91
C GLN A 66 2.50 7.67 -10.16
N ARG A 67 3.80 7.33 -10.09
CA ARG A 67 4.70 7.38 -11.25
C ARG A 67 4.23 6.46 -12.38
N SER A 68 3.74 5.26 -12.04
CA SER A 68 3.18 4.34 -13.03
C SER A 68 1.92 4.92 -13.69
N ILE A 69 1.02 5.52 -12.92
CA ILE A 69 -0.20 6.16 -13.44
C ILE A 69 0.19 7.30 -14.40
N THR A 70 1.08 8.20 -13.97
CA THR A 70 1.55 9.30 -14.81
C THR A 70 2.24 8.80 -16.08
N ALA A 71 3.09 7.77 -15.99
CA ALA A 71 3.82 7.24 -17.13
C ALA A 71 2.89 6.61 -18.18
N VAL A 72 1.90 5.82 -17.73
CA VAL A 72 0.90 5.20 -18.61
C VAL A 72 0.04 6.28 -19.28
N GLY A 73 -0.41 7.28 -18.53
CA GLY A 73 -1.17 8.40 -19.07
C GLY A 73 -0.38 9.22 -20.10
N SER A 74 0.86 9.60 -19.77
CA SER A 74 1.69 10.42 -20.68
C SER A 74 2.08 9.67 -21.94
N ALA A 75 2.34 8.36 -21.86
CA ALA A 75 2.72 7.56 -23.03
C ALA A 75 1.58 7.46 -24.06
N PHE A 76 0.33 7.53 -23.61
CA PHE A 76 -0.83 7.48 -24.50
C PHE A 76 -1.27 8.84 -25.03
N GLU A 77 -0.94 9.93 -24.34
CA GLU A 77 -1.47 11.25 -24.67
C GLU A 77 -1.07 11.73 -26.07
N ASP A 78 0.17 11.48 -26.50
CA ASP A 78 0.63 11.81 -27.86
C ASP A 78 -0.18 11.06 -28.93
N GLN A 79 -0.44 9.77 -28.69
CA GLN A 79 -1.27 8.95 -29.59
C GLN A 79 -2.71 9.47 -29.63
N TYR A 80 -3.28 9.83 -28.48
CA TYR A 80 -4.64 10.36 -28.39
C TYR A 80 -4.79 11.72 -29.08
N GLN A 81 -3.79 12.59 -28.96
CA GLN A 81 -3.76 13.86 -29.68
C GLN A 81 -3.74 13.66 -31.21
N SER A 82 -2.99 12.65 -31.69
CA SER A 82 -2.99 12.32 -33.13
C SER A 82 -4.38 11.93 -33.64
N TYR A 83 -5.13 11.12 -32.88
CA TYR A 83 -6.52 10.77 -33.23
C TYR A 83 -7.45 11.99 -33.21
N THR A 84 -7.26 12.89 -32.23
CA THR A 84 -8.05 14.13 -32.13
C THR A 84 -7.79 15.07 -33.31
N GLN A 85 -6.53 15.17 -33.77
CA GLN A 85 -6.17 15.94 -34.95
C GLN A 85 -6.80 15.35 -36.22
N LEU A 86 -6.73 14.03 -36.40
CA LEU A 86 -7.37 13.34 -37.53
C LEU A 86 -8.89 13.54 -37.53
N LYS A 87 -9.54 13.38 -36.38
CA LYS A 87 -10.98 13.67 -36.20
C LYS A 87 -11.32 15.10 -36.63
N SER A 88 -10.50 16.08 -36.24
CA SER A 88 -10.68 17.48 -36.63
C SER A 88 -10.51 17.69 -38.14
N GLN A 89 -9.54 17.02 -38.77
CA GLN A 89 -9.32 17.07 -40.22
C GLN A 89 -10.52 16.48 -40.97
N HIS A 90 -10.98 15.29 -40.60
CA HIS A 90 -12.15 14.66 -41.21
C HIS A 90 -13.40 15.54 -41.08
N THR A 91 -13.58 16.20 -39.94
CA THR A 91 -14.67 17.18 -39.73
C THR A 91 -14.61 18.36 -40.71
N LEU A 92 -13.41 18.89 -41.00
CA LEU A 92 -13.23 19.98 -41.97
C LEU A 92 -13.41 19.52 -43.43
N GLU A 93 -13.12 18.26 -43.72
CA GLU A 93 -13.34 17.64 -45.03
C GLU A 93 -14.83 17.37 -45.30
N LEU A 94 -15.62 17.14 -44.26
CA LEU A 94 -17.07 16.97 -44.34
C LEU A 94 -17.76 18.29 -44.69
N ARG A 95 -17.88 18.57 -45.99
CA ARG A 95 -18.58 19.75 -46.53
C ARG A 95 -19.97 19.35 -47.07
N PRO A 96 -20.98 20.24 -47.02
CA PRO A 96 -22.32 19.94 -47.53
C PRO A 96 -22.34 19.45 -48.98
N ASN A 97 -21.46 19.99 -49.84
CA ASN A 97 -21.34 19.62 -51.26
C ASN A 97 -20.79 18.20 -51.49
N LEU A 98 -20.12 17.63 -50.48
CA LEU A 98 -19.59 16.26 -50.53
C LEU A 98 -20.72 15.22 -50.50
N CYS A 99 -21.89 15.60 -49.96
CA CYS A 99 -23.08 14.73 -49.89
C CYS A 99 -23.89 14.66 -51.20
N SER A 100 -23.38 15.23 -52.29
CA SER A 100 -24.01 15.14 -53.61
C SER A 100 -23.73 13.82 -54.31
N LEU A 101 -24.66 13.38 -55.17
CA LEU A 101 -24.56 12.13 -55.93
C LEU A 101 -23.26 12.05 -56.74
N ASN A 102 -22.76 13.19 -57.24
CA ASN A 102 -21.52 13.29 -58.00
C ASN A 102 -20.26 13.03 -57.15
N ASN A 103 -20.33 13.20 -55.84
CA ASN A 103 -19.23 13.03 -54.89
C ASN A 103 -19.41 11.79 -53.99
N ALA A 104 -20.36 10.90 -54.31
CA ALA A 104 -20.71 9.75 -53.48
C ALA A 104 -19.54 8.78 -53.21
N GLN A 105 -18.53 8.75 -54.09
CA GLN A 105 -17.32 7.96 -53.84
C GLN A 105 -16.41 8.63 -52.79
N LEU A 106 -16.18 9.94 -52.89
CA LEU A 106 -15.37 10.70 -51.93
C LEU A 106 -15.99 10.69 -50.53
N LEU A 107 -17.32 10.74 -50.44
CA LEU A 107 -18.03 10.62 -49.16
C LEU A 107 -17.83 9.24 -48.54
N ARG A 108 -17.94 8.15 -49.32
CA ARG A 108 -17.68 6.79 -48.83
C ARG A 108 -16.25 6.61 -48.35
N GLU A 109 -15.28 7.18 -49.05
CA GLU A 109 -13.86 7.16 -48.64
C GLU A 109 -13.62 7.93 -47.33
N LEU A 110 -14.34 9.04 -47.09
CA LEU A 110 -14.27 9.78 -45.83
C LEU A 110 -14.96 9.02 -44.68
N GLU A 111 -16.12 8.40 -44.94
CA GLU A 111 -16.83 7.55 -43.98
C GLU A 111 -15.97 6.37 -43.53
N GLU A 112 -15.32 5.68 -44.47
CA GLU A 112 -14.42 4.57 -44.17
C GLU A 112 -13.21 5.03 -43.34
N ARG A 113 -12.57 6.14 -43.70
CA ARG A 113 -11.43 6.68 -42.92
C ARG A 113 -11.84 7.07 -41.50
N GLU A 114 -13.01 7.68 -41.33
CA GLU A 114 -13.50 8.05 -40.00
C GLU A 114 -13.91 6.82 -39.18
N HIS A 115 -14.53 5.82 -39.81
CA HIS A 115 -14.84 4.54 -39.17
C HIS A 115 -13.56 3.86 -38.65
N VAL A 116 -12.53 3.72 -39.50
CA VAL A 116 -11.23 3.15 -39.14
C VAL A 116 -10.57 3.93 -37.99
N ARG A 117 -10.60 5.27 -38.04
CA ARG A 117 -10.04 6.10 -36.96
C ARG A 117 -10.80 5.88 -35.65
N SER A 118 -12.13 5.94 -35.67
CA SER A 118 -12.98 5.75 -34.49
C SER A 118 -12.76 4.38 -33.85
N GLU A 119 -12.76 3.32 -34.68
CA GLU A 119 -12.50 1.97 -34.19
C GLU A 119 -11.09 1.85 -33.59
N SER A 120 -10.08 2.42 -34.25
CA SER A 120 -8.69 2.42 -33.77
C SER A 120 -8.56 3.18 -32.44
N THR A 121 -9.20 4.34 -32.29
CA THR A 121 -9.21 5.11 -31.04
C THR A 121 -9.87 4.33 -29.92
N ARG A 122 -11.03 3.72 -30.18
CA ARG A 122 -11.76 2.89 -29.21
C ARG A 122 -10.92 1.70 -28.76
N LEU A 123 -10.34 0.94 -29.69
CA LEU A 123 -9.47 -0.20 -29.37
C LEU A 123 -8.23 0.23 -28.58
N ALA A 124 -7.64 1.38 -28.93
CA ALA A 124 -6.49 1.91 -28.21
C ALA A 124 -6.83 2.29 -26.76
N LEU A 125 -7.99 2.92 -26.52
CA LEU A 125 -8.49 3.25 -25.17
C LEU A 125 -8.79 1.99 -24.34
N LEU A 126 -9.42 0.96 -24.94
CA LEU A 126 -9.67 -0.32 -24.28
C LEU A 126 -8.36 -1.04 -23.91
N ASN A 127 -7.39 -1.07 -24.84
CA ASN A 127 -6.07 -1.65 -24.58
C ASN A 127 -5.33 -0.90 -23.47
N LEU A 128 -5.39 0.43 -23.45
CA LEU A 128 -4.81 1.25 -22.39
C LEU A 128 -5.42 0.91 -21.02
N ARG A 129 -6.75 0.75 -20.95
CA ARG A 129 -7.46 0.34 -19.74
C ARG A 129 -6.94 -1.00 -19.21
N ILE A 130 -6.80 -2.00 -20.08
CA ILE A 130 -6.29 -3.33 -19.71
C ILE A 130 -4.84 -3.25 -19.23
N GLN A 131 -3.97 -2.54 -19.97
CA GLN A 131 -2.56 -2.36 -19.61
C GLN A 131 -2.41 -1.65 -18.26
N PHE A 132 -3.20 -0.60 -18.05
CA PHE A 132 -3.25 0.14 -16.80
C PHE A 132 -3.62 -0.77 -15.63
N LEU A 133 -4.77 -1.45 -15.70
CA LEU A 133 -5.24 -2.35 -14.64
C LEU A 133 -4.23 -3.46 -14.34
N THR A 134 -3.68 -4.08 -15.38
CA THR A 134 -2.65 -5.13 -15.24
C THR A 134 -1.45 -4.61 -14.44
N GLY A 135 -0.96 -3.41 -14.78
CA GLY A 135 0.15 -2.77 -14.08
C GLY A 135 -0.18 -2.46 -12.61
N GLN A 136 -1.37 -1.90 -12.33
CA GLN A 136 -1.78 -1.57 -10.96
C GLN A 136 -1.95 -2.84 -10.09
N ILE A 137 -2.55 -3.89 -10.65
CA ILE A 137 -2.70 -5.20 -9.98
C ILE A 137 -1.30 -5.75 -9.66
N GLN A 138 -0.37 -5.78 -10.62
CA GLN A 138 0.98 -6.29 -10.37
C GLN A 138 1.74 -5.49 -9.30
N LEU A 139 1.66 -4.15 -9.34
CA LEU A 139 2.32 -3.28 -8.36
C LEU A 139 1.77 -3.49 -6.95
N SER A 140 0.46 -3.60 -6.80
CA SER A 140 -0.19 -3.83 -5.50
C SER A 140 0.11 -5.22 -4.92
N LEU A 141 0.09 -6.27 -5.74
CA LEU A 141 0.47 -7.62 -5.33
C LEU A 141 1.95 -7.68 -4.90
N ALA A 142 2.84 -7.03 -5.65
CA ALA A 142 4.26 -6.94 -5.31
C ALA A 142 4.50 -6.13 -4.03
N PHE A 143 3.71 -5.09 -3.80
CA PHE A 143 3.71 -4.36 -2.54
C PHE A 143 3.32 -5.25 -1.36
N GLU A 144 2.20 -5.99 -1.44
CA GLU A 144 1.74 -6.87 -0.36
C GLU A 144 2.78 -7.92 0.00
N ALA A 145 3.35 -8.59 -1.00
CA ALA A 145 4.40 -9.58 -0.79
C ALA A 145 5.63 -9.00 -0.08
N ARG A 146 6.03 -7.78 -0.44
CA ARG A 146 7.15 -7.08 0.19
C ARG A 146 6.80 -6.60 1.61
N LEU A 147 5.59 -6.12 1.84
CA LEU A 147 5.11 -5.67 3.15
C LEU A 147 5.10 -6.83 4.15
N VAL A 148 4.60 -8.01 3.76
CA VAL A 148 4.58 -9.20 4.60
C VAL A 148 6.00 -9.60 5.01
N LYS A 149 6.95 -9.63 4.05
CA LYS A 149 8.35 -9.92 4.33
C LYS A 149 8.98 -8.90 5.27
N LEU A 150 8.79 -7.60 5.00
CA LEU A 150 9.30 -6.52 5.85
C LEU A 150 8.78 -6.65 7.28
N TYR A 151 7.47 -6.88 7.43
CA TYR A 151 6.83 -7.06 8.72
C TYR A 151 7.39 -8.26 9.48
N GLN A 152 7.58 -9.40 8.82
CA GLN A 152 8.19 -10.59 9.43
C GLN A 152 9.62 -10.32 9.89
N CYS A 153 10.43 -9.63 9.09
CA CYS A 153 11.79 -9.24 9.47
C CYS A 153 11.80 -8.31 10.70
N LEU A 154 10.91 -7.30 10.72
CA LEU A 154 10.80 -6.38 11.86
C LEU A 154 10.34 -7.11 13.12
N MET A 155 9.43 -8.06 12.99
CA MET A 155 8.98 -8.90 14.11
C MET A 155 10.11 -9.75 14.69
N GLN A 156 10.93 -10.37 13.84
CA GLN A 156 12.12 -11.12 14.28
C GLN A 156 13.17 -10.21 14.95
N LEU A 157 13.37 -9.01 14.41
CA LEU A 157 14.27 -8.03 15.01
C LEU A 157 13.82 -7.65 16.42
N LEU A 158 12.51 -7.43 16.61
CA LEU A 158 11.94 -7.13 17.92
C LEU A 158 12.02 -8.32 18.89
N ASP A 159 11.88 -9.56 18.41
CA ASP A 159 12.08 -10.76 19.23
C ASP A 159 13.53 -10.90 19.71
N SER A 160 14.51 -10.41 18.93
CA SER A 160 15.92 -10.39 19.32
C SER A 160 16.30 -9.20 20.23
N SER A 161 15.45 -8.18 20.33
CA SER A 161 15.75 -6.90 20.98
C SER A 161 14.81 -6.63 22.15
N VAL A 162 14.93 -7.41 23.24
CA VAL A 162 13.95 -7.42 24.35
C VAL A 162 14.47 -6.85 25.67
N LEU A 163 15.64 -6.22 25.67
CA LEU A 163 16.23 -5.61 26.86
C LEU A 163 15.41 -4.42 27.34
N SER A 164 15.13 -4.37 28.64
CA SER A 164 14.35 -3.33 29.30
C SER A 164 14.96 -2.96 30.64
N LEU A 165 14.46 -1.86 31.23
CA LEU A 165 14.94 -1.39 32.53
C LEU A 165 14.76 -2.41 33.66
N ASP A 166 13.76 -3.29 33.61
CA ASP A 166 13.58 -4.30 34.67
C ASP A 166 14.57 -5.48 34.56
N ASP A 167 15.35 -5.58 33.48
CA ASP A 167 16.43 -6.58 33.35
C ASP A 167 17.74 -6.11 33.99
N LEU A 168 17.83 -4.82 34.29
CA LEU A 168 19.00 -4.24 34.93
C LEU A 168 18.98 -4.58 36.41
N LYS A 169 20.13 -5.06 36.92
CA LYS A 169 20.32 -5.21 38.36
C LYS A 169 20.22 -3.83 39.02
N PRO A 170 19.74 -3.76 40.28
CA PRO A 170 19.78 -2.51 41.04
C PRO A 170 21.22 -1.97 41.06
N PHE A 171 21.36 -0.70 40.67
CA PHE A 171 22.64 -0.02 40.59
C PHE A 171 23.18 0.34 41.99
N ALA A 172 24.47 0.63 42.09
CA ALA A 172 25.12 0.93 43.34
C ALA A 172 24.48 2.17 44.00
N GLY A 173 23.84 1.97 45.16
CA GLY A 173 23.19 3.05 45.93
C GLY A 173 21.71 3.31 45.64
N GLU A 174 21.07 2.56 44.73
CA GLU A 174 19.61 2.64 44.55
C GLU A 174 18.86 1.80 45.60
N GLU A 175 17.90 2.41 46.30
CA GLU A 175 16.88 1.66 47.03
C GLU A 175 16.05 0.84 46.02
N LEU A 176 15.88 -0.46 46.29
CA LEU A 176 15.02 -1.34 45.51
C LEU A 176 13.67 -0.64 45.26
N PRO A 177 13.21 -0.51 43.99
CA PRO A 177 11.96 0.18 43.71
C PRO A 177 10.83 -0.45 44.52
N LYS A 178 10.25 0.34 45.44
CA LYS A 178 9.16 -0.11 46.32
C LYS A 178 8.05 -0.68 45.45
N ALA A 179 7.76 -1.97 45.62
CA ALA A 179 6.79 -2.68 44.80
C ALA A 179 5.45 -1.93 44.84
N LYS A 180 5.06 -1.33 43.71
CA LYS A 180 3.79 -0.59 43.61
C LYS A 180 2.65 -1.52 44.00
N ARG A 181 1.89 -1.14 45.04
CA ARG A 181 0.74 -1.91 45.53
C ARG A 181 -0.24 -2.13 44.38
N LYS A 182 -0.39 -3.39 43.96
CA LYS A 182 -1.38 -3.76 42.93
C LYS A 182 -2.77 -3.73 43.55
N SER A 183 -3.76 -3.24 42.81
CA SER A 183 -5.16 -3.31 43.25
C SER A 183 -5.64 -4.76 43.33
N LEU A 184 -6.61 -5.04 44.20
CA LEU A 184 -7.20 -6.37 44.37
C LEU A 184 -7.72 -6.95 43.04
N LYS A 185 -8.29 -6.11 42.17
CA LYS A 185 -8.75 -6.50 40.82
C LYS A 185 -7.59 -6.99 39.95
N ARG A 186 -6.43 -6.31 40.01
CA ARG A 186 -5.23 -6.69 39.26
C ARG A 186 -4.60 -7.96 39.83
N LEU A 187 -4.57 -8.11 41.15
CA LEU A 187 -4.13 -9.34 41.83
C LEU A 187 -4.99 -10.54 41.47
N ARG A 188 -6.33 -10.42 41.52
CA ARG A 188 -7.28 -11.47 41.09
C ARG A 188 -7.15 -11.84 39.61
N LYS A 189 -6.75 -10.90 38.75
CA LYS A 189 -6.46 -11.18 37.34
C LYS A 189 -5.16 -11.96 37.18
N VAL A 190 -4.10 -11.56 37.89
CA VAL A 190 -2.80 -12.26 37.88
C VAL A 190 -2.95 -13.67 38.43
N ALA A 191 -3.65 -13.85 39.56
CA ALA A 191 -3.91 -15.17 40.13
C ALA A 191 -4.64 -16.09 39.14
N ARG A 192 -5.71 -15.60 38.48
CA ARG A 192 -6.42 -16.37 37.45
C ARG A 192 -5.55 -16.77 36.26
N VAL A 193 -4.67 -15.87 35.81
CA VAL A 193 -3.73 -16.18 34.71
C VAL A 193 -2.67 -17.19 35.15
N ASN A 194 -2.17 -17.09 36.38
CA ASN A 194 -1.21 -18.06 36.92
C ASN A 194 -1.83 -19.45 37.14
N GLU A 195 -3.10 -19.52 37.56
CA GLU A 195 -3.81 -20.78 37.81
C GLU A 195 -4.30 -21.47 36.54
N ARG A 196 -4.81 -20.70 35.56
CA ARG A 196 -5.47 -21.26 34.35
C ARG A 196 -4.66 -21.09 33.06
N GLY A 197 -3.53 -20.39 33.12
CA GLY A 197 -2.78 -19.95 31.94
C GLY A 197 -3.45 -18.77 31.24
N ASP A 198 -2.68 -18.06 30.39
CA ASP A 198 -3.25 -17.07 29.47
C ASP A 198 -3.84 -17.81 28.27
N PRO A 199 -5.17 -17.76 28.04
CA PRO A 199 -5.81 -18.52 26.96
C PRO A 199 -5.39 -18.07 25.56
N LYS A 200 -4.72 -16.91 25.45
CA LYS A 200 -4.21 -16.37 24.19
C LYS A 200 -2.70 -16.55 24.01
N GLU A 201 -2.03 -17.17 24.98
CA GLU A 201 -0.61 -17.48 24.88
C GLU A 201 -0.39 -18.72 24.02
N VAL A 202 0.56 -18.63 23.10
CA VAL A 202 0.99 -19.76 22.29
C VAL A 202 2.05 -20.52 23.07
N LYS A 203 1.88 -21.84 23.20
CA LYS A 203 2.87 -22.68 23.88
C LYS A 203 4.18 -22.68 23.09
N ARG A 204 5.29 -22.44 23.79
CA ARG A 204 6.64 -22.62 23.25
C ARG A 204 6.87 -24.06 22.85
N THR A 205 7.72 -24.26 21.85
CA THR A 205 8.15 -25.60 21.46
C THR A 205 9.06 -26.20 22.52
N ALA A 206 9.10 -27.54 22.61
CA ALA A 206 9.99 -28.24 23.55
C ALA A 206 11.46 -27.87 23.34
N VAL A 207 11.86 -27.62 22.08
CA VAL A 207 13.23 -27.21 21.70
C VAL A 207 13.56 -25.83 22.26
N GLU A 208 12.65 -24.85 22.14
CA GLU A 208 12.85 -23.51 22.71
C GLU A 208 12.93 -23.55 24.24
N GLN A 209 12.07 -24.33 24.88
CA GLN A 209 12.11 -24.51 26.34
C GLN A 209 13.42 -25.15 26.81
N GLN A 210 13.91 -26.15 26.07
CA GLN A 210 15.19 -26.78 26.36
C GLN A 210 16.36 -25.80 26.20
N LYS A 211 16.36 -24.97 25.14
CA LYS A 211 17.38 -23.93 24.95
C LYS A 211 17.38 -22.89 26.07
N LEU A 212 16.20 -22.41 26.47
CA LEU A 212 16.06 -21.46 27.58
C LEU A 212 16.58 -22.06 28.89
N THR A 213 16.25 -23.34 29.14
CA THR A 213 16.73 -24.07 30.33
C THR A 213 18.24 -24.25 30.31
N GLN A 214 18.82 -24.59 29.16
CA GLN A 214 20.28 -24.72 28.98
C GLN A 214 21.01 -23.38 29.21
N ASN A 215 20.40 -22.27 28.81
CA ASN A 215 20.95 -20.93 28.97
C ASN A 215 20.66 -20.32 30.36
N GLY A 216 19.91 -21.00 31.23
CA GLY A 216 19.48 -20.46 32.52
C GLY A 216 18.51 -19.28 32.41
N GLU A 217 17.84 -19.13 31.27
CA GLU A 217 16.93 -18.03 30.97
C GLU A 217 15.48 -18.40 31.32
N THR A 218 14.76 -17.47 31.96
CA THR A 218 13.33 -17.61 32.22
C THR A 218 12.49 -16.96 31.13
N CYS A 219 11.37 -17.58 30.76
CA CYS A 219 10.41 -17.04 29.79
C CYS A 219 9.78 -15.71 30.28
N ARG A 220 10.36 -14.57 29.90
CA ARG A 220 9.95 -13.26 30.44
C ARG A 220 8.69 -12.69 29.81
N PHE A 221 8.56 -12.82 28.48
CA PHE A 221 7.38 -12.36 27.74
C PHE A 221 6.60 -13.55 27.19
N PRO A 222 5.27 -13.55 27.22
CA PRO A 222 4.49 -14.64 26.61
C PRO A 222 4.59 -14.56 25.09
N LEU A 223 4.56 -15.71 24.41
CA LEU A 223 4.38 -15.78 22.97
C LEU A 223 2.92 -15.55 22.61
N ARG A 224 2.65 -14.81 21.55
CA ARG A 224 1.29 -14.63 21.04
C ARG A 224 1.24 -14.78 19.53
N SER A 225 0.12 -15.32 19.08
CA SER A 225 -0.28 -15.23 17.67
C SER A 225 -0.74 -13.81 17.39
N TRP A 226 -0.03 -13.14 16.50
CA TRP A 226 -0.44 -11.88 15.91
C TRP A 226 -1.29 -12.16 14.69
N PRO A 227 -2.46 -11.52 14.56
CA PRO A 227 -3.26 -11.67 13.36
C PRO A 227 -2.50 -11.13 12.14
N GLY A 228 -2.82 -11.67 10.97
CA GLY A 228 -2.43 -11.07 9.71
C GLY A 228 -3.00 -9.67 9.54
N ILE A 229 -2.70 -9.06 8.41
CA ILE A 229 -3.23 -7.75 8.04
C ILE A 229 -4.76 -7.87 7.93
N PRO A 230 -5.55 -7.02 8.62
CA PRO A 230 -6.99 -6.99 8.45
C PRO A 230 -7.35 -6.68 7.00
N SER A 231 -8.34 -7.39 6.44
CA SER A 231 -8.75 -7.20 5.04
C SER A 231 -7.63 -7.43 4.03
N PHE A 232 -6.65 -8.29 4.36
CA PHE A 232 -5.52 -8.58 3.49
C PHE A 232 -5.99 -9.08 2.12
N GLY A 233 -5.45 -8.46 1.08
CA GLY A 233 -5.75 -8.74 -0.31
C GLY A 233 -6.40 -7.54 -0.98
N VAL A 234 -5.58 -6.77 -1.69
CA VAL A 234 -6.06 -5.76 -2.66
C VAL A 234 -6.93 -6.40 -3.76
N ASN A 235 -6.95 -7.74 -3.86
CA ASN A 235 -7.84 -8.47 -4.76
C ASN A 235 -9.30 -8.06 -4.62
N LEU A 236 -9.81 -7.82 -3.41
CA LEU A 236 -11.19 -7.37 -3.22
C LEU A 236 -11.43 -6.01 -3.90
N LEU A 237 -10.49 -5.06 -3.71
CA LEU A 237 -10.52 -3.78 -4.41
C LEU A 237 -10.51 -3.98 -5.93
N TRP A 238 -9.67 -4.89 -6.44
CA TRP A 238 -9.58 -5.13 -7.88
C TRP A 238 -10.83 -5.80 -8.46
N GLU A 239 -11.45 -6.73 -7.73
CA GLU A 239 -12.73 -7.31 -8.14
C GLU A 239 -13.85 -6.27 -8.13
N GLU A 240 -13.88 -5.37 -7.15
CA GLU A 240 -14.82 -4.23 -7.12
C GLU A 240 -14.60 -3.30 -8.33
N VAL A 241 -13.35 -2.95 -8.65
CA VAL A 241 -13.00 -2.12 -9.81
C VAL A 241 -13.40 -2.80 -11.12
N LYS A 242 -13.16 -4.10 -11.28
CA LYS A 242 -13.60 -4.84 -12.48
C LYS A 242 -15.11 -4.85 -12.61
N ALA A 243 -15.83 -5.07 -11.49
CA ALA A 243 -17.28 -5.07 -11.48
C ALA A 243 -17.85 -3.70 -11.87
N ASP A 244 -17.28 -2.60 -11.39
CA ASP A 244 -17.67 -1.24 -11.78
C ASP A 244 -17.48 -0.99 -13.28
N ILE A 245 -16.33 -1.39 -13.85
CA ILE A 245 -16.07 -1.27 -15.29
C ILE A 245 -17.10 -2.06 -16.11
N LEU A 246 -17.37 -3.31 -15.73
CA LEU A 246 -18.34 -4.16 -16.43
C LEU A 246 -19.76 -3.59 -16.33
N ALA A 247 -20.13 -3.03 -15.17
CA ALA A 247 -21.41 -2.36 -14.99
C ALA A 247 -21.55 -1.14 -15.91
N LYS A 248 -20.51 -0.30 -15.99
CA LYS A 248 -20.47 0.87 -16.87
C LYS A 248 -20.50 0.49 -18.35
N ASP A 249 -19.72 -0.51 -18.76
CA ASP A 249 -19.73 -1.01 -20.14
C ASP A 249 -21.12 -1.57 -20.52
N SER A 250 -21.83 -2.23 -19.59
CA SER A 250 -23.19 -2.73 -19.81
C SER A 250 -24.26 -1.63 -19.89
N ALA A 251 -24.10 -0.56 -19.10
CA ALA A 251 -25.02 0.57 -19.10
C ALA A 251 -24.89 1.40 -20.39
N GLY A 252 -23.67 1.61 -20.88
CA GLY A 252 -23.41 2.29 -22.16
C GLY A 252 -24.10 1.59 -23.35
N LEU A 253 -24.08 0.25 -23.37
CA LEU A 253 -24.73 -0.55 -24.42
C LEU A 253 -26.26 -0.42 -24.43
N SER A 254 -26.89 -0.06 -23.32
CA SER A 254 -28.36 0.07 -23.25
C SER A 254 -28.89 1.34 -23.93
N LEU A 255 -28.06 2.35 -24.19
CA LEU A 255 -28.46 3.54 -24.95
C LEU A 255 -28.38 3.32 -26.49
N ASP A 256 -27.70 2.28 -26.94
CA ASP A 256 -27.24 2.10 -28.33
C ASP A 256 -28.11 1.15 -29.18
N SER A 257 -29.38 0.95 -28.84
CA SER A 257 -30.27 -0.07 -29.46
C SER A 257 -30.65 0.17 -30.95
N THR A 258 -29.95 1.03 -31.70
CA THR A 258 -30.29 1.31 -33.12
C THR A 258 -29.15 1.24 -34.14
N SER A 259 -27.88 1.10 -33.77
CA SER A 259 -26.83 0.73 -34.73
C SER A 259 -25.91 -0.35 -34.17
N SER A 260 -25.58 -1.30 -35.02
CA SER A 260 -24.83 -2.51 -34.66
C SER A 260 -23.40 -2.20 -34.23
N THR A 261 -22.83 -3.13 -33.46
CA THR A 261 -21.39 -3.44 -33.34
C THR A 261 -20.52 -2.79 -32.24
N VAL A 262 -21.07 -2.31 -31.13
CA VAL A 262 -20.23 -2.16 -29.91
C VAL A 262 -20.30 -3.48 -29.12
N LYS A 263 -19.31 -4.36 -29.29
CA LYS A 263 -19.15 -5.53 -28.39
C LYS A 263 -18.58 -5.07 -27.06
N ALA A 264 -19.16 -5.53 -25.95
CA ALA A 264 -18.61 -5.38 -24.61
C ALA A 264 -17.19 -5.97 -24.57
N ASP A 265 -16.25 -5.25 -23.98
CA ASP A 265 -14.87 -5.72 -23.79
C ASP A 265 -14.81 -6.63 -22.55
N SER A 266 -14.93 -7.94 -22.76
CA SER A 266 -14.85 -8.94 -21.70
C SER A 266 -13.43 -9.15 -21.16
N SER A 267 -12.41 -8.56 -21.78
CA SER A 267 -10.99 -8.81 -21.46
C SER A 267 -10.62 -8.38 -20.03
N VAL A 268 -11.38 -7.45 -19.44
CA VAL A 268 -11.18 -6.99 -18.05
C VAL A 268 -11.48 -8.12 -17.04
N GLN A 269 -12.41 -9.03 -17.36
CA GLN A 269 -12.80 -10.14 -16.49
C GLN A 269 -11.69 -11.20 -16.38
N ASP A 270 -10.87 -11.35 -17.42
CA ASP A 270 -9.80 -12.36 -17.48
C ASP A 270 -8.52 -11.94 -16.74
N LEU A 271 -8.46 -10.71 -16.21
CA LEU A 271 -7.31 -10.23 -15.47
C LEU A 271 -7.10 -11.00 -14.15
N ALA A 272 -5.97 -11.68 -14.03
CA ALA A 272 -5.67 -12.48 -12.84
C ALA A 272 -5.28 -11.61 -11.62
N CYS A 273 -6.04 -11.73 -10.53
CA CYS A 273 -5.74 -11.14 -9.22
C CYS A 273 -5.29 -12.23 -8.24
N ILE A 274 -4.14 -12.86 -8.53
CA ILE A 274 -3.63 -13.98 -7.73
C ILE A 274 -2.58 -13.46 -6.72
N PRO A 275 -2.77 -13.66 -5.40
CA PRO A 275 -1.77 -13.32 -4.40
C PRO A 275 -0.38 -13.89 -4.71
N LEU A 276 0.66 -13.07 -4.62
CA LEU A 276 2.05 -13.53 -4.75
C LEU A 276 2.56 -14.24 -3.48
N VAL A 277 1.85 -14.09 -2.37
CA VAL A 277 2.15 -14.73 -1.09
C VAL A 277 0.91 -15.39 -0.53
N SER A 278 1.06 -16.60 0.02
CA SER A 278 -0.02 -17.34 0.67
C SER A 278 -0.26 -16.94 2.13
N SER A 279 0.62 -16.11 2.69
CA SER A 279 0.55 -15.64 4.07
C SER A 279 0.03 -14.22 4.13
N ASP A 280 -0.94 -14.00 5.01
CA ASP A 280 -1.52 -12.72 5.39
C ASP A 280 -0.62 -11.90 6.35
N GLY A 281 0.61 -12.37 6.58
CA GLY A 281 1.53 -11.79 7.56
C GLY A 281 1.21 -12.16 9.00
N SER A 282 0.34 -13.13 9.25
CA SER A 282 0.21 -13.71 10.59
C SER A 282 1.53 -14.33 11.05
N CYS A 283 1.85 -14.17 12.34
CA CYS A 283 3.08 -14.70 12.93
C CYS A 283 2.92 -14.93 14.43
N VAL A 284 3.78 -15.78 15.00
CA VAL A 284 3.87 -15.98 16.44
C VAL A 284 5.16 -15.36 16.94
N THR A 285 5.07 -14.34 17.80
CA THR A 285 6.24 -13.62 18.37
C THR A 285 5.96 -13.18 19.80
N LEU A 286 6.95 -12.56 20.46
CA LEU A 286 6.83 -12.11 21.84
C LEU A 286 5.82 -10.97 21.98
N LEU A 287 5.14 -10.92 23.13
CA LEU A 287 4.25 -9.82 23.47
C LEU A 287 4.99 -8.68 24.17
N THR A 288 5.45 -7.69 23.41
CA THR A 288 6.02 -6.46 23.96
C THR A 288 5.25 -5.20 23.52
N PRO A 289 5.47 -4.04 24.17
CA PRO A 289 4.92 -2.76 23.68
C PRO A 289 5.36 -2.42 22.24
N ALA A 290 6.61 -2.76 21.87
CA ALA A 290 7.16 -2.52 20.54
C ALA A 290 6.43 -3.33 19.46
N HIS A 291 6.20 -4.63 19.69
CA HIS A 291 5.42 -5.48 18.79
C HIS A 291 4.02 -4.91 18.56
N ARG A 292 3.34 -4.48 19.63
CA ARG A 292 2.01 -3.85 19.53
C ARG A 292 2.04 -2.56 18.73
N ALA A 293 3.08 -1.74 18.87
CA ALA A 293 3.21 -0.51 18.12
C ALA A 293 3.41 -0.79 16.62
N LEU A 294 4.25 -1.77 16.27
CA LEU A 294 4.47 -2.22 14.90
C LEU A 294 3.17 -2.76 14.26
N VAL A 295 2.41 -3.62 14.93
CA VAL A 295 1.13 -4.13 14.39
C VAL A 295 0.16 -2.99 14.09
N ARG A 296 0.02 -2.02 15.01
CA ARG A 296 -0.85 -0.86 14.77
C ARG A 296 -0.37 -0.01 13.58
N ALA A 297 0.94 0.22 13.49
CA ALA A 297 1.51 0.97 12.37
C ALA A 297 1.30 0.26 11.03
N ARG A 298 1.50 -1.07 10.99
CA ARG A 298 1.21 -1.92 9.83
C ARG A 298 -0.24 -1.78 9.37
N ASP A 299 -1.18 -1.98 10.27
CA ASP A 299 -2.60 -1.99 9.93
C ASP A 299 -3.05 -0.61 9.41
N LEU A 300 -2.60 0.46 10.06
CA LEU A 300 -2.87 1.83 9.64
C LEU A 300 -2.26 2.13 8.26
N ALA A 301 -0.98 1.80 8.06
CA ALA A 301 -0.28 2.07 6.82
C ALA A 301 -0.87 1.27 5.65
N TYR A 302 -1.25 0.02 5.88
CA TYR A 302 -1.90 -0.80 4.86
C TYR A 302 -3.27 -0.27 4.48
N GLY A 303 -4.12 0.09 5.45
CA GLY A 303 -5.43 0.68 5.16
C GLY A 303 -5.32 1.99 4.37
N ASP A 304 -4.32 2.82 4.70
CA ASP A 304 -4.02 4.05 3.98
C ASP A 304 -3.52 3.79 2.54
N TYR A 305 -2.73 2.72 2.32
CA TYR A 305 -2.34 2.29 0.98
C TYR A 305 -3.51 1.82 0.13
N VAL A 306 -4.38 0.96 0.68
CA VAL A 306 -5.55 0.41 -0.05
C VAL A 306 -6.49 1.55 -0.46
N LYS A 307 -6.77 2.48 0.46
CA LYS A 307 -7.59 3.66 0.17
C LYS A 307 -6.99 4.50 -0.97
N PHE A 308 -5.69 4.80 -0.88
CA PHE A 308 -4.99 5.54 -1.93
C PHE A 308 -5.06 4.83 -3.30
N CYS A 309 -4.86 3.51 -3.32
CA CYS A 309 -4.94 2.73 -4.56
C CYS A 309 -6.33 2.83 -5.20
N GLY A 310 -7.39 2.73 -4.39
CA GLY A 310 -8.76 2.88 -4.89
C GLY A 310 -9.00 4.26 -5.49
N GLU A 311 -8.67 5.33 -4.76
CA GLU A 311 -8.88 6.71 -5.20
C GLU A 311 -8.08 7.04 -6.48
N ALA A 312 -6.78 6.72 -6.50
CA ALA A 312 -5.92 7.04 -7.63
C ALA A 312 -6.31 6.24 -8.90
N THR A 313 -6.68 4.96 -8.74
CA THR A 313 -7.15 4.12 -9.85
C THR A 313 -8.47 4.65 -10.40
N HIS A 314 -9.43 4.95 -9.52
CA HIS A 314 -10.75 5.46 -9.90
C HIS A 314 -10.63 6.75 -10.71
N CYS A 315 -9.83 7.73 -10.26
CA CYS A 315 -9.64 8.98 -10.99
C CYS A 315 -9.15 8.76 -12.43
N PHE A 316 -8.20 7.84 -12.64
CA PHE A 316 -7.68 7.56 -13.99
C PHE A 316 -8.71 6.82 -14.85
N LEU A 317 -9.39 5.83 -14.28
CA LEU A 317 -10.40 5.04 -14.99
C LEU A 317 -11.63 5.86 -15.39
N GLU A 318 -12.09 6.78 -14.53
CA GLU A 318 -13.17 7.72 -14.89
C GLU A 318 -12.78 8.56 -16.10
N SER A 319 -11.58 9.13 -16.11
CA SER A 319 -11.11 9.91 -17.27
C SER A 319 -11.03 9.07 -18.55
N LEU A 320 -10.66 7.78 -18.45
CA LEU A 320 -10.70 6.87 -19.61
C LEU A 320 -12.12 6.53 -20.05
N HIS A 321 -13.03 6.35 -19.10
CA HIS A 321 -14.42 6.07 -19.38
C HIS A 321 -15.09 7.25 -20.10
N GLU A 322 -14.87 8.48 -19.62
CA GLU A 322 -15.34 9.70 -20.29
C GLU A 322 -14.84 9.80 -21.73
N ARG A 323 -13.54 9.54 -21.97
CA ARG A 323 -12.96 9.53 -23.33
C ARG A 323 -13.60 8.46 -24.23
N LEU A 324 -13.91 7.28 -23.69
CA LEU A 324 -14.61 6.22 -24.41
C LEU A 324 -16.05 6.64 -24.75
N GLU A 325 -16.79 7.22 -23.80
CA GLU A 325 -18.15 7.71 -24.06
C GLU A 325 -18.17 8.83 -25.11
N ASP A 326 -17.23 9.76 -25.04
CA ASP A 326 -17.12 10.86 -26.01
C ASP A 326 -16.83 10.35 -27.42
N GLU A 327 -16.03 9.30 -27.54
CA GLU A 327 -15.77 8.62 -28.81
C GLU A 327 -17.03 7.95 -29.35
N VAL A 328 -17.80 7.23 -28.52
CA VAL A 328 -19.09 6.62 -28.93
C VAL A 328 -20.12 7.69 -29.35
N LYS A 329 -20.30 8.72 -28.53
CA LYS A 329 -21.20 9.86 -28.82
C LYS A 329 -20.82 10.52 -30.14
N TRP A 330 -19.52 10.67 -30.39
CA TRP A 330 -19.02 11.21 -31.64
C TRP A 330 -19.43 10.37 -32.85
N THR A 331 -19.15 9.06 -32.84
CA THR A 331 -19.50 8.16 -33.95
C THR A 331 -21.00 8.24 -34.28
N LEU A 332 -21.86 8.20 -33.26
CA LEU A 332 -23.31 8.32 -33.44
C LEU A 332 -23.71 9.69 -34.01
N SER A 333 -23.09 10.77 -33.54
CA SER A 333 -23.36 12.12 -34.03
C SER A 333 -22.90 12.31 -35.48
N TRP A 334 -21.78 11.70 -35.85
CA TRP A 334 -21.22 11.72 -37.18
C TRP A 334 -22.13 11.01 -38.20
N GLU A 335 -22.56 9.79 -37.88
CA GLU A 335 -23.49 8.99 -38.68
C GLU A 335 -24.82 9.74 -38.90
N LYS A 336 -25.44 10.24 -37.81
CA LYS A 336 -26.67 11.03 -37.90
C LYS A 336 -26.50 12.32 -38.70
N GLY A 337 -25.35 12.97 -38.59
CA GLY A 337 -25.01 14.18 -39.34
C GLY A 337 -24.96 13.90 -40.84
N ILE A 338 -24.31 12.82 -41.25
CA ILE A 338 -24.25 12.37 -42.65
C ILE A 338 -25.63 12.04 -43.18
N ASP A 339 -26.43 11.25 -42.44
CA ASP A 339 -27.77 10.87 -42.89
C ASP A 339 -28.70 12.08 -43.05
N SER A 340 -28.59 13.06 -42.14
CA SER A 340 -29.33 14.32 -42.24
C SER A 340 -28.94 15.11 -43.50
N MET A 341 -27.64 15.19 -43.83
CA MET A 341 -27.17 15.86 -45.05
C MET A 341 -27.62 15.14 -46.32
N ARG A 342 -27.63 13.79 -46.32
CA ARG A 342 -28.17 12.97 -47.43
C ARG A 342 -29.66 13.26 -47.66
N MET A 343 -30.45 13.37 -46.59
CA MET A 343 -31.89 13.68 -46.70
C MET A 343 -32.16 15.10 -47.21
N GLN A 344 -31.37 16.10 -46.77
CA GLN A 344 -31.51 17.48 -47.27
C GLN A 344 -31.21 17.60 -48.77
N GLN A 345 -30.22 16.85 -49.28
CA GLN A 345 -29.91 16.84 -50.71
C GLN A 345 -31.00 16.18 -51.56
N GLN A 346 -31.66 15.14 -51.05
CA GLN A 346 -32.78 14.47 -51.73
C GLN A 346 -34.06 15.33 -51.76
N GLN A 347 -34.28 16.17 -50.75
CA GLN A 347 -35.42 17.10 -50.71
C GLN A 347 -35.17 18.39 -51.50
N GLY A 348 -33.91 18.74 -51.76
CA GLY A 348 -33.50 19.91 -52.54
C GLY A 348 -33.65 19.78 -54.07
N THR A 349 -34.25 18.70 -54.57
CA THR A 349 -34.60 18.53 -55.99
C THR A 349 -36.12 18.59 -56.26
N PRO A 350 -36.82 19.72 -56.06
CA PRO A 350 -38.12 19.96 -56.69
C PRO A 350 -37.95 20.74 -58.00
N GLY A 351 -38.29 20.11 -59.12
CA GLY A 351 -38.77 20.77 -60.34
C GLY A 351 -37.78 21.59 -61.15
N GLN A 352 -36.98 20.93 -61.99
CA GLN A 352 -36.76 21.44 -63.35
C GLN A 352 -37.65 20.64 -64.31
N ASP A 353 -38.96 20.82 -64.17
CA ASP A 353 -39.90 20.50 -65.24
C ASP A 353 -40.03 21.72 -66.14
N LEU A 354 -39.43 21.59 -67.33
CA LEU A 354 -39.92 22.06 -68.63
C LEU A 354 -40.92 23.23 -68.61
N THR A 355 -40.45 24.42 -68.98
CA THR A 355 -40.89 25.11 -70.21
C THR A 355 -39.92 26.21 -70.62
#